data_AF-A0A662IPM5-F1
#
_entry.id   AF-A0A662IPM5-F1
#
_cell.length_a   1.000
_cell.length_b   1.000
_cell.length_c   1.000
_cell.angle_alpha   90.00
_cell.angle_beta   90.00
_cell.angle_gamma   90.00
#
_symmetry.space_group_name_H-M   'P 1'
#
loop_
_entity.id
_entity.type
_entity.pdbx_description
1 polymer ?
#
loop_
_entity_poly.entity_id
_entity_poly.type
_entity_poly.pdbx_seq_one_letter_code
_entity_poly.pdbx_strand_id
1 'polypeptide(L)'
;MLDCLTTVPRIVGGLTPTCTKLAAELYREVFKVRVVEVTSPRTANAVKITENVFRDVNIALMNELAMLYEKLGVDIFEVIEACATKWNFIPHYPGPGVGGPCLPANPYYLITKAMKASFIPYLVRVVREINDRMPEHVATLVLKALNMAGRSIKDDRVIVLEVSYKPNVKDLQSSPSIRLIGLLLELGAESSGLRPLLPRRAHSVRRLNLRLLYRGSR
;
A
#
# COMPACT_ATOMS: atom_id res chain seq x y z
N MET A 1 18.40 -0.50 0.50
CA MET A 1 17.60 0.05 -0.64
C MET A 1 18.30 -0.20 -1.97
N LEU A 2 19.65 -0.24 -2.02
CA LEU A 2 20.39 -0.67 -3.22
C LEU A 2 20.43 -2.20 -3.39
N ASP A 3 20.11 -2.98 -2.36
CA ASP A 3 20.22 -4.46 -2.40
C ASP A 3 19.29 -5.10 -3.43
N CYS A 4 18.15 -4.47 -3.73
CA CYS A 4 17.26 -4.94 -4.79
C CYS A 4 17.86 -4.71 -6.18
N LEU A 5 18.85 -3.82 -6.34
CA LEU A 5 19.53 -3.56 -7.62
C LEU A 5 20.31 -4.79 -8.08
N THR A 6 20.91 -5.52 -7.15
CA THR A 6 21.83 -6.64 -7.38
C THR A 6 21.22 -8.02 -7.14
N THR A 7 19.94 -8.11 -6.76
CA THR A 7 19.28 -9.39 -6.43
C THR A 7 18.03 -9.67 -7.26
N VAL A 8 17.32 -8.64 -7.73
CA VAL A 8 16.03 -8.81 -8.41
C VAL A 8 16.24 -8.89 -9.94
N PRO A 9 15.68 -9.91 -10.62
CA PRO A 9 15.73 -9.98 -12.08
C PRO A 9 15.13 -8.74 -12.76
N ARG A 10 15.61 -8.43 -13.97
CA ARG A 10 15.15 -7.29 -14.76
C ARG A 10 14.43 -7.75 -16.01
N ILE A 11 13.33 -7.08 -16.34
CA ILE A 11 12.59 -7.31 -17.59
C ILE A 11 13.05 -6.27 -18.62
N VAL A 12 13.47 -6.73 -19.80
CA VAL A 12 13.91 -5.86 -20.90
C VAL A 12 13.11 -6.19 -22.15
N GLY A 13 12.49 -5.18 -22.77
CA GLY A 13 11.82 -5.30 -24.06
C GLY A 13 12.08 -4.06 -24.91
N GLY A 14 12.90 -4.21 -25.96
CA GLY A 14 13.25 -3.15 -26.90
C GLY A 14 12.34 -3.12 -28.12
N LEU A 15 12.40 -2.01 -28.88
CA LEU A 15 11.61 -1.83 -30.12
C LEU A 15 12.01 -2.81 -31.23
N THR A 16 13.27 -3.23 -31.24
CA THR A 16 13.82 -4.24 -32.16
C THR A 16 14.62 -5.28 -31.37
N PRO A 17 14.89 -6.47 -31.93
CA PRO A 17 15.74 -7.48 -31.28
C PRO A 17 17.11 -6.93 -30.89
N THR A 18 17.72 -6.10 -31.73
CA THR A 18 19.01 -5.45 -31.44
C THR A 18 18.91 -4.51 -30.23
N CYS A 19 17.85 -3.71 -30.13
CA CYS A 19 17.63 -2.86 -28.96
C CYS A 19 17.47 -3.68 -27.67
N THR A 20 16.71 -4.78 -27.71
CA THR A 20 16.53 -5.67 -26.56
C THR A 20 17.87 -6.26 -26.11
N LYS A 21 18.65 -6.77 -27.06
CA LYS A 21 19.97 -7.37 -26.78
C LYS A 21 20.93 -6.35 -26.14
N LEU A 22 21.10 -5.17 -26.76
CA LEU A 22 22.00 -4.13 -26.26
C LEU A 22 21.60 -3.64 -24.86
N ALA A 23 20.30 -3.41 -24.64
CA ALA A 23 19.81 -3.02 -23.32
C ALA A 23 20.01 -4.15 -22.30
N ALA A 24 19.77 -5.40 -22.67
CA ALA A 24 19.95 -6.53 -21.78
C ALA A 24 21.42 -6.74 -21.39
N GLU A 25 22.35 -6.60 -22.33
CA GLU A 25 23.80 -6.62 -22.08
C GLU A 25 24.21 -5.50 -21.12
N LEU A 26 23.76 -4.27 -21.34
CA LEU A 26 24.01 -3.16 -20.42
C LEU A 26 23.51 -3.47 -19.00
N TYR A 27 22.28 -3.95 -18.86
CA TYR A 27 21.71 -4.26 -17.55
C TYR A 27 22.43 -5.44 -16.87
N ARG A 28 22.85 -6.47 -17.63
CA ARG A 28 23.68 -7.56 -17.12
C ARG A 28 25.02 -7.03 -16.62
N GLU A 29 25.66 -6.14 -17.37
CA GLU A 29 26.96 -5.59 -16.99
C GLU A 29 26.89 -4.68 -15.76
N VAL A 30 25.91 -3.78 -15.70
CA VAL A 30 25.78 -2.80 -14.61
C VAL A 30 25.29 -3.43 -13.32
N PHE A 31 24.27 -4.30 -13.39
CA PHE A 31 23.59 -4.80 -12.20
C PHE A 31 23.98 -6.23 -11.81
N LYS A 32 24.63 -6.99 -12.71
CA LYS A 32 25.04 -8.38 -12.49
C LYS A 32 23.87 -9.30 -12.03
N VAL A 33 22.66 -9.02 -12.51
CA VAL A 33 21.44 -9.81 -12.22
C VAL A 33 20.92 -10.52 -13.46
N ARG A 34 20.05 -11.53 -13.24
CA ARG A 34 19.30 -12.18 -14.32
C ARG A 34 18.49 -11.13 -15.09
N VAL A 35 18.63 -11.12 -16.41
CA VAL A 35 17.79 -10.31 -17.31
C VAL A 35 16.89 -11.24 -18.10
N VAL A 36 15.58 -10.98 -18.04
CA VAL A 36 14.53 -11.65 -18.81
C VAL A 36 14.16 -10.75 -19.98
N GLU A 37 14.48 -11.22 -21.18
CA GLU A 37 14.19 -10.51 -22.42
C GLU A 37 12.77 -10.86 -22.88
N VAL A 38 11.98 -9.83 -23.22
CA VAL A 38 10.63 -9.97 -23.75
C VAL A 38 10.54 -9.34 -25.14
N THR A 39 9.51 -9.73 -25.89
CA THR A 39 9.40 -9.46 -27.34
C THR A 39 9.19 -7.99 -27.71
N SER A 40 8.71 -7.15 -26.78
CA SER A 40 8.40 -5.76 -27.08
C SER A 40 8.39 -4.86 -25.84
N PRO A 41 8.48 -3.53 -26.00
CA PRO A 41 8.32 -2.59 -24.89
C PRO A 41 6.89 -2.64 -24.34
N ARG A 42 5.89 -2.99 -25.14
CA ARG A 42 4.50 -3.15 -24.68
C ARG A 42 4.42 -4.30 -23.68
N THR A 43 5.07 -5.43 -23.96
CA THR A 43 5.14 -6.57 -23.05
C THR A 43 5.87 -6.20 -21.75
N ALA A 44 7.01 -5.52 -21.83
CA ALA A 44 7.74 -5.08 -20.64
C ALA A 44 6.92 -4.12 -19.75
N ASN A 45 6.22 -3.15 -20.35
CA ASN A 45 5.33 -2.25 -19.62
C ASN A 45 4.13 -2.99 -19.01
N ALA A 46 3.54 -3.93 -19.73
CA ALA A 46 2.44 -4.75 -19.22
C ALA A 46 2.87 -5.55 -17.99
N VAL A 47 4.07 -6.14 -17.98
CA VAL A 47 4.61 -6.82 -16.80
C VAL A 47 4.64 -5.88 -15.59
N LYS A 48 5.16 -4.65 -15.75
CA LYS A 48 5.22 -3.68 -14.65
C LYS A 48 3.85 -3.28 -14.11
N ILE A 49 2.86 -3.11 -15.00
CA ILE A 49 1.49 -2.77 -14.60
C ILE A 49 0.86 -3.97 -13.87
N THR A 50 1.00 -5.18 -14.42
CA THR A 50 0.47 -6.42 -13.84
C THR A 50 1.03 -6.67 -12.44
N GLU A 51 2.33 -6.49 -12.20
CA GLU A 51 2.94 -6.63 -10.87
C GLU A 51 2.28 -5.69 -9.83
N ASN A 52 2.01 -4.44 -10.22
CA ASN A 52 1.40 -3.47 -9.32
C ASN A 52 -0.09 -3.75 -9.10
N VAL A 53 -0.83 -4.14 -10.15
CA VAL A 53 -2.24 -4.54 -10.04
C VAL A 53 -2.37 -5.80 -9.19
N PHE A 54 -1.49 -6.78 -9.35
CA PHE A 54 -1.46 -7.98 -8.51
C PHE A 54 -1.34 -7.62 -7.02
N ARG A 55 -0.40 -6.72 -6.68
CA ARG A 55 -0.22 -6.26 -5.30
C ARG A 55 -1.44 -5.49 -4.80
N ASP A 56 -2.00 -4.60 -5.62
CA ASP A 56 -3.16 -3.78 -5.26
C ASP A 56 -4.42 -4.63 -5.00
N VAL A 57 -4.67 -5.65 -5.83
CA VAL A 57 -5.75 -6.63 -5.68
C VAL A 57 -5.60 -7.38 -4.37
N ASN A 58 -4.41 -7.88 -4.05
CA ASN A 58 -4.21 -8.63 -2.81
C ASN A 58 -4.35 -7.74 -1.57
N ILE A 59 -3.92 -6.47 -1.62
CA ILE A 59 -4.15 -5.53 -0.52
C ILE A 59 -5.65 -5.25 -0.35
N ALA A 60 -6.39 -5.06 -1.44
CA ALA A 60 -7.84 -4.86 -1.37
C ALA A 60 -8.57 -6.06 -0.77
N LEU A 61 -8.18 -7.28 -1.15
CA LEU A 61 -8.72 -8.49 -0.56
C LEU A 61 -8.49 -8.52 0.96
N MET A 62 -7.28 -8.20 1.43
CA MET A 62 -6.98 -8.17 2.86
C MET A 62 -7.76 -7.07 3.59
N ASN A 63 -7.92 -5.90 2.97
CA ASN A 63 -8.73 -4.80 3.50
C ASN A 63 -10.20 -5.19 3.64
N GLU A 64 -10.79 -5.79 2.61
CA GLU A 64 -12.17 -6.26 2.63
C GLU A 64 -12.39 -7.35 3.69
N LEU A 65 -11.47 -8.32 3.78
CA LEU A 65 -11.51 -9.36 4.81
C LEU A 65 -11.32 -8.79 6.22
N ALA A 66 -10.48 -7.77 6.42
CA ALA A 66 -10.33 -7.09 7.70
C ALA A 66 -11.66 -6.49 8.18
N MET A 67 -12.38 -5.79 7.28
CA MET A 67 -13.70 -5.22 7.58
C MET A 67 -14.77 -6.28 7.85
N LEU A 68 -14.70 -7.43 7.17
CA LEU A 68 -15.60 -8.55 7.41
C LEU A 68 -15.31 -9.22 8.75
N TYR A 69 -14.04 -9.54 9.02
CA TYR A 69 -13.62 -10.23 10.23
C TYR A 69 -13.78 -9.38 11.49
N GLU A 70 -13.69 -8.05 11.40
CA GLU A 70 -14.10 -7.15 12.50
C GLU A 70 -15.55 -7.43 12.93
N LYS A 71 -16.48 -7.59 11.97
CA LYS A 71 -17.90 -7.87 12.27
C LYS A 71 -18.13 -9.27 12.82
N LEU A 72 -17.24 -10.22 12.49
CA LEU A 72 -17.31 -11.60 12.95
C LEU A 72 -16.52 -11.85 14.23
N GLY A 73 -15.82 -10.83 14.76
CA GLY A 73 -14.97 -10.98 15.95
C GLY A 73 -13.72 -11.85 15.72
N VAL A 74 -13.22 -11.89 14.48
CA VAL A 74 -12.03 -12.66 14.09
C VAL A 74 -10.85 -11.72 13.85
N ASP A 75 -9.66 -12.07 14.34
CA ASP A 75 -8.44 -11.29 14.09
C ASP A 75 -7.86 -11.63 12.71
N ILE A 76 -7.94 -10.66 11.78
CA ILE A 76 -7.37 -10.80 10.42
C ILE A 76 -5.86 -11.04 10.45
N PHE A 77 -5.12 -10.51 11.42
CA PHE A 77 -3.68 -10.73 11.49
C PHE A 77 -3.34 -12.17 11.86
N GLU A 78 -4.07 -12.75 12.83
CA GLU A 78 -3.95 -14.17 13.17
C GLU A 78 -4.26 -15.05 11.95
N VAL A 79 -5.32 -14.72 11.19
CA VAL A 79 -5.67 -15.44 9.95
C VAL A 79 -4.55 -15.36 8.92
N ILE A 80 -4.00 -14.16 8.66
CA ILE A 80 -2.91 -13.97 7.69
C ILE A 80 -1.66 -14.74 8.12
N GLU A 81 -1.29 -14.69 9.41
CA GLU A 81 -0.13 -15.40 9.95
C GLU A 81 -0.29 -16.92 9.82
N ALA A 82 -1.50 -17.45 10.10
CA ALA A 82 -1.80 -18.86 9.91
C ALA A 82 -1.76 -19.25 8.41
N CYS A 83 -2.34 -18.44 7.52
CA CYS A 83 -2.32 -18.65 6.07
C CYS A 83 -0.89 -18.59 5.50
N ALA A 84 -0.03 -17.72 6.03
CA ALA A 84 1.37 -17.58 5.58
C ALA A 84 2.23 -18.84 5.80
N THR A 85 1.75 -19.81 6.59
CA THR A 85 2.38 -21.13 6.71
C THR A 85 2.16 -22.04 5.48
N LYS A 86 1.24 -21.68 4.59
CA LYS A 86 0.90 -22.48 3.41
C LYS A 86 1.76 -22.08 2.21
N TRP A 87 2.21 -23.09 1.47
CA TRP A 87 3.14 -22.94 0.33
C TRP A 87 2.61 -22.06 -0.80
N ASN A 88 1.29 -21.92 -0.92
CA ASN A 88 0.61 -21.19 -1.99
C ASN A 88 0.01 -19.85 -1.55
N PHE A 89 0.33 -19.37 -0.34
CA PHE A 89 -0.17 -18.09 0.16
C PHE A 89 0.94 -17.02 0.16
N ILE A 90 0.68 -15.90 -0.51
CA ILE A 90 1.59 -14.74 -0.54
C ILE A 90 1.01 -13.65 0.36
N PRO A 91 1.57 -13.43 1.56
CA PRO A 91 0.97 -12.53 2.53
C PRO A 91 0.98 -11.09 2.04
N HIS A 92 -0.20 -10.47 2.13
CA HIS A 92 -0.41 -9.03 2.06
C HIS A 92 -1.14 -8.64 3.35
N TYR A 93 -1.11 -7.38 3.71
CA TYR A 93 -1.66 -6.92 4.98
C TYR A 93 -2.65 -5.78 4.76
N PRO A 94 -3.76 -5.75 5.54
CA PRO A 94 -4.68 -4.63 5.50
C PRO A 94 -4.00 -3.37 6.07
N GLY A 95 -4.51 -2.21 5.70
CA GLY A 95 -3.98 -0.93 6.16
C GLY A 95 -4.96 0.22 5.98
N PRO A 96 -4.56 1.46 6.32
CA PRO A 96 -5.42 2.64 6.22
C PRO A 96 -5.72 3.06 4.77
N GLY A 97 -5.16 2.35 3.79
CA GLY A 97 -5.30 2.60 2.37
C GLY A 97 -3.99 2.30 1.64
N VAL A 98 -3.99 2.54 0.32
CA VAL A 98 -2.82 2.31 -0.53
C VAL A 98 -2.30 3.64 -1.05
N GLY A 99 -1.03 3.94 -0.78
CA GLY A 99 -0.38 5.16 -1.25
C GLY A 99 0.90 4.93 -2.07
N GLY A 100 1.66 5.99 -2.25
CA GLY A 100 2.90 6.01 -3.02
C GLY A 100 2.69 6.32 -4.50
N PRO A 101 3.79 6.51 -5.24
CA PRO A 101 3.73 7.05 -6.60
C PRO A 101 3.19 6.06 -7.65
N CYS A 102 3.37 4.75 -7.43
CA CYS A 102 3.09 3.76 -8.47
C CYS A 102 1.86 2.90 -8.21
N LEU A 103 1.61 2.54 -6.94
CA LEU A 103 0.60 1.54 -6.58
C LEU A 103 -0.82 2.05 -6.84
N PRO A 104 -1.19 3.29 -6.45
CA PRO A 104 -2.48 3.88 -6.84
C PRO A 104 -2.53 4.25 -8.32
N ALA A 105 -1.44 4.78 -8.88
CA ALA A 105 -1.44 5.34 -10.24
C ALA A 105 -1.55 4.28 -11.35
N ASN A 106 -0.85 3.15 -11.24
CA ASN A 106 -0.82 2.14 -12.31
C ASN A 106 -2.17 1.44 -12.57
N PRO A 107 -2.95 1.05 -11.54
CA PRO A 107 -4.30 0.52 -11.73
C PRO A 107 -5.23 1.54 -12.42
N TYR A 108 -5.20 2.82 -12.02
CA TYR A 108 -6.00 3.86 -12.68
C TYR A 108 -5.58 4.11 -14.13
N TYR A 109 -4.27 4.06 -14.41
CA TYR A 109 -3.76 4.07 -15.79
C TYR A 109 -4.33 2.89 -16.60
N LEU A 110 -4.30 1.67 -16.04
CA LEU A 110 -4.86 0.48 -16.68
C LEU A 110 -6.35 0.63 -16.92
N ILE A 111 -7.11 1.12 -15.94
CA ILE A 111 -8.55 1.40 -16.07
C ILE A 111 -8.79 2.34 -17.25
N THR A 112 -8.07 3.46 -17.30
CA THR A 112 -8.24 4.45 -18.37
C THR A 112 -7.87 3.88 -19.74
N LYS A 113 -6.80 3.09 -19.83
CA LYS A 113 -6.39 2.44 -21.08
C LYS A 113 -7.40 1.38 -21.54
N ALA A 114 -7.93 0.59 -20.62
CA ALA A 114 -8.97 -0.39 -20.88
C ALA A 114 -10.25 0.27 -21.41
N MET A 115 -10.72 1.32 -20.75
CA MET A 115 -11.94 2.04 -21.18
C MET A 115 -11.79 2.61 -22.60
N LYS A 116 -10.61 3.12 -22.96
CA LYS A 116 -10.29 3.59 -24.33
C LYS A 116 -10.28 2.45 -25.36
N ALA A 117 -10.10 1.21 -24.93
CA ALA A 117 -10.19 0.02 -25.77
C ALA A 117 -11.58 -0.63 -25.70
N SER A 118 -12.61 0.09 -25.23
CA SER A 118 -13.97 -0.40 -25.03
C SER A 118 -14.04 -1.66 -24.13
N PHE A 119 -13.11 -1.79 -23.18
CA PHE A 119 -13.06 -2.86 -22.20
C PHE A 119 -13.24 -2.31 -20.78
N ILE A 120 -14.10 -2.95 -19.98
CA ILE A 120 -14.35 -2.53 -18.59
C ILE A 120 -13.63 -3.49 -17.64
N PRO A 121 -12.57 -3.05 -16.94
CA PRO A 121 -11.84 -3.89 -16.00
C PRO A 121 -12.53 -3.89 -14.63
N TYR A 122 -13.66 -4.60 -14.51
CA TYR A 122 -14.50 -4.62 -13.31
C TYR A 122 -13.72 -4.90 -12.03
N LEU A 123 -12.88 -5.94 -12.02
CA LEU A 123 -12.09 -6.30 -10.84
C LEU A 123 -11.17 -5.15 -10.39
N VAL A 124 -10.40 -4.58 -11.30
CA VAL A 124 -9.42 -3.52 -10.97
C VAL A 124 -10.13 -2.26 -10.45
N ARG A 125 -11.33 -1.96 -10.97
CA ARG A 125 -12.15 -0.85 -10.47
C ARG A 125 -12.62 -1.07 -9.03
N VAL A 126 -13.18 -2.24 -8.73
CA VAL A 126 -13.66 -2.57 -7.38
C VAL A 126 -12.50 -2.59 -6.38
N VAL A 127 -11.35 -3.15 -6.79
CA VAL A 127 -10.11 -3.13 -5.99
C VAL A 127 -9.71 -1.71 -5.61
N ARG A 128 -9.76 -0.77 -6.56
CA ARG A 128 -9.48 0.65 -6.25
C ARG A 128 -10.49 1.24 -5.30
N GLU A 129 -11.78 1.00 -5.52
CA GLU A 129 -12.82 1.49 -4.63
C GLU A 129 -12.62 1.00 -3.19
N ILE A 130 -12.32 -0.29 -2.99
CA ILE A 130 -12.04 -0.86 -1.67
C ILE A 130 -10.84 -0.14 -1.02
N ASN A 131 -9.71 -0.05 -1.73
CA ASN A 131 -8.50 0.56 -1.18
C ASN A 131 -8.63 2.06 -0.91
N ASP A 132 -9.39 2.79 -1.74
CA ASP A 132 -9.62 4.23 -1.60
C ASP A 132 -10.58 4.57 -0.45
N ARG A 133 -11.41 3.62 0.00
CA ARG A 133 -12.38 3.80 1.10
C ARG A 133 -11.83 3.43 2.48
N MET A 134 -10.61 2.91 2.56
CA MET A 134 -9.98 2.54 3.83
C MET A 134 -9.75 3.72 4.79
N PRO A 135 -9.40 4.94 4.33
CA PRO A 135 -9.33 6.09 5.23
C PRO A 135 -10.65 6.38 5.96
N GLU A 136 -11.79 6.27 5.27
CA GLU A 136 -13.13 6.42 5.84
C GLU A 136 -13.45 5.33 6.87
N HIS A 137 -13.03 4.09 6.58
CA HIS A 137 -13.14 2.99 7.54
C HIS A 137 -12.32 3.28 8.81
N VAL A 138 -11.07 3.73 8.67
CA VAL A 138 -10.22 4.09 9.82
C VAL A 138 -10.80 5.26 10.61
N ALA A 139 -11.32 6.30 9.95
CA ALA A 139 -12.01 7.40 10.63
C ALA A 139 -13.21 6.89 11.46
N THR A 140 -13.97 5.91 10.92
CA THR A 140 -15.06 5.25 11.65
C THR A 140 -14.57 4.49 12.88
N LEU A 141 -13.42 3.81 12.80
CA LEU A 141 -12.83 3.12 13.95
C LEU A 141 -12.40 4.11 15.04
N VAL A 142 -11.84 5.27 14.66
CA VAL A 142 -11.49 6.35 15.60
C VAL A 142 -12.75 6.86 16.32
N LEU A 143 -13.84 7.12 15.58
CA LEU A 143 -15.12 7.52 16.16
C LEU A 143 -15.65 6.49 17.17
N LYS A 144 -15.67 5.21 16.80
CA LYS A 144 -16.11 4.12 17.70
C LYS A 144 -15.27 4.09 18.98
N ALA A 145 -13.94 4.20 18.86
CA ALA A 145 -13.03 4.16 20.00
C ALA A 145 -13.21 5.35 20.95
N LEU A 146 -13.43 6.57 20.42
CA LEU A 146 -13.74 7.75 21.22
C LEU A 146 -15.07 7.59 21.96
N ASN A 147 -16.11 7.13 21.26
CA ASN A 147 -17.43 6.88 21.86
C ASN A 147 -17.36 5.83 22.99
N MET A 148 -16.60 4.75 22.80
CA MET A 148 -16.36 3.76 23.87
C MET A 148 -15.65 4.34 25.09
N ALA A 149 -14.91 5.44 24.92
CA ALA A 149 -14.27 6.18 26.00
C ALA A 149 -15.15 7.32 26.56
N GLY A 150 -16.41 7.45 26.11
CA GLY A 150 -17.30 8.54 26.50
C GLY A 150 -16.90 9.90 25.95
N ARG A 151 -16.13 9.93 24.86
CA ARG A 151 -15.64 11.15 24.20
C ARG A 151 -16.30 11.32 22.84
N SER A 152 -16.53 12.57 22.47
CA SER A 152 -16.88 12.95 21.09
C SER A 152 -15.61 13.28 20.32
N ILE A 153 -15.65 13.15 18.99
CA ILE A 153 -14.56 13.62 18.11
C ILE A 153 -14.53 15.14 17.98
N LYS A 154 -15.69 15.78 18.11
CA LYS A 154 -15.81 17.22 17.94
C LYS A 154 -15.04 17.92 19.06
N ASP A 155 -14.20 18.87 18.69
CA ASP A 155 -13.32 19.64 19.58
C ASP A 155 -12.28 18.76 20.32
N ASP A 156 -12.11 17.50 19.91
CA ASP A 156 -11.14 16.58 20.49
C ASP A 156 -9.83 16.57 19.70
N ARG A 157 -8.72 16.33 20.40
CA ARG A 157 -7.38 16.30 19.80
C ARG A 157 -7.02 14.91 19.32
N VAL A 158 -6.78 14.78 18.02
CA VAL A 158 -6.34 13.54 17.39
C VAL A 158 -4.97 13.75 16.75
N ILE A 159 -3.98 12.98 17.18
CA ILE A 159 -2.62 13.02 16.60
C ILE A 159 -2.44 11.80 15.71
N VAL A 160 -2.22 12.02 14.42
CA VAL A 160 -1.89 10.96 13.45
C VAL A 160 -0.37 10.78 13.44
N LEU A 161 0.09 9.64 13.95
CA LEU A 161 1.50 9.28 14.01
C LEU A 161 1.93 8.62 12.70
N GLU A 162 2.95 9.20 12.07
CA GLU A 162 3.49 8.84 10.75
C GLU A 162 2.52 9.11 9.59
N VAL A 163 2.90 10.08 8.75
CA VAL A 163 2.08 10.53 7.61
C VAL A 163 2.61 10.05 6.26
N SER A 164 3.74 9.34 6.23
CA SER A 164 4.32 8.79 4.99
C SER A 164 3.47 7.64 4.44
N TYR A 165 3.47 7.45 3.12
CA TYR A 165 2.64 6.42 2.49
C TYR A 165 3.08 4.98 2.79
N LYS A 166 4.30 4.80 3.30
CA LYS A 166 4.84 3.52 3.75
C LYS A 166 5.84 3.73 4.90
N PRO A 167 6.14 2.67 5.68
CA PRO A 167 7.16 2.75 6.72
C PRO A 167 8.52 3.17 6.16
N ASN A 168 9.30 3.89 6.99
CA ASN A 168 10.70 4.20 6.76
C ASN A 168 11.01 5.05 5.51
N VAL A 169 10.04 5.81 5.00
CA VAL A 169 10.29 6.87 3.99
C VAL A 169 9.87 8.24 4.49
N LYS A 170 10.20 9.28 3.73
CA LYS A 170 9.73 10.66 3.97
C LYS A 170 8.64 11.09 3.00
N ASP A 171 8.24 10.20 2.12
CA ASP A 171 7.43 10.52 0.96
C ASP A 171 5.94 10.45 1.31
N LEU A 172 5.23 11.53 0.98
CA LEU A 172 3.82 11.77 1.27
C LEU A 172 2.92 11.55 0.05
N GLN A 173 3.49 11.22 -1.12
CA GLN A 173 2.73 11.05 -2.36
C GLN A 173 1.60 10.04 -2.19
N SER A 174 0.38 10.52 -2.44
CA SER A 174 -0.86 9.74 -2.30
C SER A 174 -0.99 9.03 -0.94
N SER A 175 -0.45 9.61 0.13
CA SER A 175 -0.51 8.98 1.45
C SER A 175 -1.95 8.90 1.96
N PRO A 176 -2.43 7.72 2.39
CA PRO A 176 -3.78 7.57 2.94
C PRO A 176 -3.96 8.38 4.24
N SER A 177 -2.88 8.62 4.98
CA SER A 177 -2.91 9.44 6.19
C SER A 177 -3.35 10.88 5.93
N ILE A 178 -3.07 11.42 4.73
CA ILE A 178 -3.52 12.78 4.36
C ILE A 178 -5.04 12.82 4.26
N ARG A 179 -5.64 11.83 3.58
CA ARG A 179 -7.10 11.70 3.47
C ARG A 179 -7.73 11.48 4.84
N LEU A 180 -7.14 10.63 5.68
CA LEU A 180 -7.60 10.40 7.05
C LEU A 180 -7.60 11.69 7.89
N ILE A 181 -6.52 12.48 7.85
CA ILE A 181 -6.47 13.77 8.56
C ILE A 181 -7.59 14.69 8.08
N GLY A 182 -7.81 14.79 6.77
CA GLY A 182 -8.92 15.56 6.19
C GLY A 182 -10.28 15.13 6.73
N LEU A 183 -10.55 13.82 6.76
CA LEU A 183 -11.79 13.26 7.30
C LEU A 183 -11.98 13.58 8.79
N LEU A 184 -10.91 13.51 9.58
CA LEU A 184 -10.98 13.86 11.02
C LEU A 184 -11.27 15.35 11.23
N LEU A 185 -10.69 16.23 10.40
CA LEU A 185 -10.97 17.67 10.41
C LEU A 185 -12.42 17.96 9.99
N GLU A 186 -12.94 17.28 8.96
CA GLU A 186 -14.34 17.38 8.53
C GLU A 186 -15.32 16.95 9.64
N LEU A 187 -14.91 16.01 10.49
CA LEU A 187 -15.67 15.57 11.67
C LEU A 187 -15.54 16.51 12.89
N GLY A 188 -14.76 17.58 12.78
CA GLY A 188 -14.59 18.60 13.83
C GLY A 188 -13.49 18.30 14.85
N ALA A 189 -12.57 17.37 14.58
CA ALA A 189 -11.41 17.16 15.45
C ALA A 189 -10.37 18.28 15.30
N GLU A 190 -9.67 18.59 16.38
CA GLU A 190 -8.36 19.24 16.34
C GLU A 190 -7.31 18.19 15.90
N SER A 191 -7.21 17.95 14.59
CA SER A 191 -6.35 16.91 14.03
C SER A 191 -5.01 17.46 13.55
N SER A 192 -3.91 16.80 13.91
CA SER A 192 -2.57 17.11 13.39
C SER A 192 -1.79 15.84 13.05
N GLY A 193 -1.00 15.91 11.98
CA GLY A 193 -0.10 14.83 11.58
C GLY A 193 1.30 15.06 12.14
N LEU A 194 1.83 14.10 12.89
CA LEU A 194 3.20 14.12 13.38
C LEU A 194 4.03 13.05 12.67
N ARG A 195 5.23 13.43 12.25
CA ARG A 195 6.24 12.51 11.75
C ARG A 195 7.31 12.35 12.84
N PRO A 196 7.35 11.23 13.58
CA PRO A 196 8.41 11.03 14.56
C PRO A 196 9.77 11.10 13.87
N LEU A 197 10.69 11.90 14.39
CA LEU A 197 12.10 11.78 14.03
C LEU A 197 12.59 10.43 14.59
N LEU A 198 12.56 9.36 13.79
CA LEU A 198 13.12 8.07 14.19
C LEU A 198 14.60 8.26 14.56
N PRO A 199 15.04 8.01 15.81
CA PRO A 199 16.46 7.97 16.12
C PRO A 199 17.10 6.72 15.49
N ARG A 200 18.38 6.82 15.12
CA ARG A 200 19.16 5.78 14.41
C ARG A 200 19.30 4.43 15.15
N ARG A 201 18.75 4.29 16.36
CA ARG A 201 18.62 3.02 17.10
C ARG A 201 17.24 3.00 17.75
N ALA A 202 16.37 2.10 17.29
CA ALA A 202 15.07 1.89 17.89
C ALA A 202 15.23 1.15 19.23
N HIS A 203 15.37 1.89 20.32
CA HIS A 203 15.13 1.34 21.65
C HIS A 203 13.63 1.31 21.93
N SER A 204 13.14 0.19 22.46
CA SER A 204 11.75 -0.04 22.83
C SER A 204 11.27 1.04 23.80
N VAL A 205 10.44 1.97 23.33
CA VAL A 205 9.75 2.93 24.19
C VAL A 205 8.58 2.19 24.85
N ARG A 206 8.83 1.59 26.02
CA ARG A 206 7.77 1.10 26.91
C ARG A 206 7.26 2.27 27.74
N ARG A 207 5.95 2.47 27.70
CA ARG A 207 5.12 3.40 28.50
C ARG A 207 5.18 4.88 28.10
N LEU A 208 4.34 5.23 27.13
CA LEU A 208 3.60 6.49 27.11
C LEU A 208 2.11 6.11 27.10
N ASN A 209 1.34 6.64 28.05
CA ASN A 209 -0.11 6.45 28.16
C ASN A 209 -0.83 7.19 27.01
N LEU A 210 -0.87 6.58 25.83
CA LEU A 210 -1.62 7.06 24.66
C LEU A 210 -2.45 5.90 24.10
N ARG A 211 -3.79 6.03 24.19
CA ARG A 211 -4.74 5.14 23.53
C ARG A 211 -4.68 5.37 22.01
N LEU A 212 -4.71 4.26 21.27
CA LEU A 212 -4.55 4.06 19.82
C LEU A 212 -3.13 4.25 19.25
N LEU A 213 -2.34 3.17 19.40
CA LEU A 213 -1.17 2.87 18.56
C LEU A 213 -1.52 1.65 17.69
N TYR A 214 -1.69 1.86 16.39
CA TYR A 214 -1.71 0.76 15.42
C TYR A 214 -0.27 0.25 15.26
N ARG A 215 -0.06 -1.00 15.69
CA ARG A 215 1.23 -1.67 15.74
C ARG A 215 1.49 -2.29 14.36
N GLY A 216 2.21 -1.60 13.48
CA GLY A 216 2.81 -2.22 12.31
C GLY A 216 3.90 -3.20 12.76
N SER A 217 3.65 -4.50 12.59
CA SER A 217 4.62 -5.58 12.79
C SER A 217 5.70 -5.55 11.69
N ARG A 218 6.81 -6.20 12.03
CA ARG A 218 8.14 -6.17 11.38
C ARG A 218 8.15 -6.56 9.91
#